data_AF-A0A7W0MDG9-F1
#
_entry.id   AF-A0A7W0MDG9-F1
#
_cell.length_a   1.000
_cell.length_b   1.000
_cell.length_c   1.000
_cell.angle_alpha   90.00
_cell.angle_beta   90.00
_cell.angle_gamma   90.00
#
_symmetry.space_group_name_H-M   'P 1'
#
loop_
_entity.id
_entity.type
_entity.pdbx_description
1 polymer ?
#
loop_
_entity_poly.entity_id
_entity_poly.type
_entity_poly.pdbx_seq_one_letter_code
_entity_poly.pdbx_strand_id
1 'polypeptide(L)'
;MAIAEVAELFGVGTTFVNKLRRLHRDGADLAPRPHGAGQTARLSVAHHKLLRAEVRRRTDATLVELRSHVAEQARMEVSLPTLGRVPRQLGLGRKKSA
;
A
#
# COMPACT_ATOMS: atom_id res chain seq x y z
N MET A 1 30.55 18.98 22.83
CA MET A 1 30.23 19.71 21.59
C MET A 1 28.81 20.24 21.67
N ALA A 2 28.64 21.51 21.32
CA ALA A 2 27.35 22.14 21.13
C ALA A 2 26.65 21.57 19.88
N ILE A 3 25.32 21.72 19.82
CA ILE A 3 24.51 21.24 18.68
C ILE A 3 24.98 21.87 17.35
N ALA A 4 25.40 23.14 17.38
CA ALA A 4 25.90 23.86 16.22
C ALA A 4 27.21 23.26 15.68
N GLU A 5 28.18 22.96 16.55
CA GLU A 5 29.47 22.36 16.16
C GLU A 5 29.27 20.97 15.53
N VAL A 6 28.35 20.17 16.07
CA VAL A 6 28.01 18.86 15.51
C VAL A 6 27.33 19.01 14.15
N ALA A 7 26.39 19.96 14.02
CA ALA A 7 25.71 20.23 12.78
C ALA A 7 26.69 20.65 11.66
N GLU A 8 27.67 21.50 11.98
CA GLU A 8 28.72 21.93 11.06
C GLU A 8 29.66 20.78 10.67
N LEU A 9 30.15 20.02 11.65
CA LEU A 9 31.06 18.89 11.41
C LEU A 9 30.46 17.84 10.45
N PHE A 10 29.16 17.59 10.54
CA PHE A 10 28.46 16.60 9.72
C PHE A 10 27.70 17.20 8.53
N GLY A 11 27.71 18.52 8.34
CA GLY A 11 27.00 19.19 7.24
C GLY A 11 25.48 19.02 7.27
N VAL A 12 24.87 18.97 8.46
CA VAL A 12 23.42 18.75 8.65
C VAL A 12 22.76 19.91 9.38
N GLY A 13 21.44 20.01 9.33
CA GLY A 13 20.71 21.03 10.10
C GLY A 13 20.75 20.78 11.61
N THR A 14 20.79 21.85 12.41
CA THR A 14 20.74 21.77 13.89
C THR A 14 19.49 21.06 14.41
N THR A 15 18.36 21.16 13.71
CA THR A 15 17.11 20.46 14.01
C THR A 15 17.25 18.95 13.87
N PHE A 16 18.04 18.46 12.91
CA PHE A 16 18.31 17.04 12.72
C PHE A 16 19.13 16.47 13.89
N VAL A 17 20.18 17.18 14.31
CA VAL A 17 20.99 16.81 15.48
C VAL A 17 20.13 16.79 16.75
N ASN A 18 19.30 17.82 16.96
CA ASN A 18 18.38 17.86 18.09
C ASN A 18 17.38 16.69 18.10
N LYS A 19 16.82 16.35 16.94
CA LYS A 19 15.93 15.19 16.77
C LYS A 19 16.63 13.89 17.15
N LEU A 20 17.85 13.66 16.65
CA LEU A 20 18.61 12.45 16.97
C LEU A 20 18.98 12.36 18.46
N ARG A 21 19.43 13.46 19.08
CA ARG A 21 19.73 13.49 20.52
C ARG A 21 18.49 13.19 21.37
N ARG A 22 17.32 13.68 20.96
CA ARG A 22 16.06 13.34 21.62
C ARG A 22 15.76 11.84 21.49
N LEU A 23 15.77 11.29 20.29
CA LEU A 23 15.51 9.86 20.07
C LEU A 23 16.47 8.98 20.88
N HIS A 24 17.75 9.35 20.93
CA HIS A 24 18.75 8.64 21.71
C HIS A 24 18.46 8.65 23.22
N ARG A 25 18.08 9.81 23.80
CA ARG A 25 17.68 9.91 25.22
C ARG A 25 16.42 9.11 25.53
N ASP A 26 15.48 9.09 24.59
CA ASP A 26 14.23 8.35 24.72
C ASP A 26 14.43 6.82 24.52
N GLY A 27 15.67 6.36 24.26
CA GLY A 27 15.97 4.96 23.97
C GLY A 27 15.36 4.46 22.64
N ALA A 28 14.95 5.38 21.78
CA ALA A 28 14.32 5.07 20.50
C ALA A 28 15.37 4.69 19.45
N ASP A 29 14.93 3.89 18.48
CA ASP A 29 15.75 3.55 17.32
C ASP A 29 16.11 4.82 16.51
N LEU A 30 17.38 4.93 16.15
CA LEU A 30 17.93 6.02 15.34
C LEU A 30 17.89 5.68 13.83
N ALA A 31 17.55 4.45 13.47
CA ALA A 31 17.38 4.06 12.08
C ALA A 31 16.31 4.94 11.40
N PRO A 32 16.47 5.22 10.09
CA PRO A 32 15.42 5.85 9.32
C PRO A 32 14.11 5.08 9.48
N ARG A 33 13.01 5.80 9.67
CA ARG A 33 11.69 5.17 9.66
C ARG A 33 11.48 4.49 8.31
N PRO A 34 10.80 3.32 8.29
CA PRO A 34 10.43 2.69 7.03
C PRO A 34 9.69 3.72 6.17
N HIS A 35 9.96 3.67 4.86
CA HIS A 35 9.31 4.56 3.91
C HIS A 35 7.80 4.49 4.12
N GLY A 36 7.15 5.65 4.26
CA GLY A 36 5.71 5.71 4.50
C GLY A 36 5.01 4.94 3.39
N ALA A 37 4.33 3.85 3.75
CA ALA A 37 3.49 3.15 2.78
C ALA A 37 2.47 4.16 2.25
N GLY A 38 2.24 4.14 0.93
CA GLY A 38 1.21 4.97 0.31
C GLY A 38 -0.19 4.65 0.83
N GLN A 39 -1.19 5.23 0.18
CA GLN A 39 -2.60 4.99 0.52
C GLN A 39 -2.94 3.48 0.62
N THR A 40 -3.65 3.11 1.68
CA THR A 40 -4.12 1.74 1.87
C THR A 40 -4.98 1.29 0.69
N ALA A 41 -4.80 0.05 0.25
CA ALA A 41 -5.60 -0.51 -0.84
C ALA A 41 -7.10 -0.46 -0.52
N ARG A 42 -7.92 -0.01 -1.48
CA ARG A 42 -9.39 0.05 -1.33
C ARG A 42 -10.04 -1.33 -1.19
N LEU A 43 -9.43 -2.35 -1.80
CA LEU A 43 -9.90 -3.72 -1.74
C LEU A 43 -9.28 -4.46 -0.56
N SER A 44 -10.14 -4.93 0.34
CA SER A 44 -9.74 -5.73 1.50
C SER A 44 -9.51 -7.19 1.10
N VAL A 45 -8.97 -7.96 2.04
CA VAL A 45 -8.85 -9.42 1.92
C VAL A 45 -10.22 -10.08 1.69
N ALA A 46 -11.30 -9.54 2.27
CA ALA A 46 -12.65 -10.05 2.06
C ALA A 46 -13.13 -9.82 0.62
N HIS A 47 -12.88 -8.63 0.06
CA HIS A 47 -13.23 -8.31 -1.34
C HIS A 47 -12.44 -9.19 -2.31
N HIS A 48 -11.18 -9.50 -2.00
CA HIS A 48 -10.35 -10.43 -2.75
C HIS A 48 -10.91 -11.86 -2.77
N LYS A 49 -11.43 -12.36 -1.64
CA LYS A 49 -12.10 -13.67 -1.57
C LYS A 49 -13.36 -13.71 -2.42
N LEU A 50 -14.16 -12.65 -2.35
CA LEU A 50 -15.39 -12.49 -3.13
C LEU A 50 -15.10 -12.51 -4.64
N LEU A 51 -14.15 -11.70 -5.08
CA LEU A 51 -13.71 -11.67 -6.48
C LEU A 51 -13.15 -13.03 -6.95
N ARG A 52 -12.39 -13.72 -6.10
CA ARG A 52 -11.87 -15.06 -6.43
C ARG A 52 -13.00 -16.09 -6.59
N ALA A 53 -14.00 -16.05 -5.72
CA ALA A 53 -15.16 -16.94 -5.82
C ALA A 53 -15.93 -16.69 -7.12
N GLU A 54 -16.13 -15.41 -7.46
CA GLU A 54 -16.85 -15.05 -8.69
C GLU A 54 -16.10 -15.46 -9.95
N VAL A 55 -14.78 -15.23 -10.03
CA VAL A 55 -13.97 -15.68 -11.18
C VAL A 55 -13.94 -17.21 -11.30
N ARG A 56 -13.99 -17.94 -10.17
CA ARG A 56 -14.09 -19.41 -10.20
C ARG A 56 -15.46 -19.88 -10.69
N ARG A 57 -16.54 -19.16 -10.34
CA ARG A 57 -17.91 -19.44 -10.77
C ARG A 57 -18.11 -19.11 -12.25
N ARG A 58 -17.53 -18.00 -12.71
CA ARG A 58 -17.63 -17.46 -14.07
C ARG A 58 -16.23 -17.14 -14.59
N THR A 59 -15.60 -18.13 -15.21
CA THR A 59 -14.21 -18.03 -15.67
C THR A 59 -14.01 -17.02 -16.81
N ASP A 60 -15.08 -16.61 -17.47
CA ASP A 60 -15.13 -15.61 -18.55
C ASP A 60 -15.65 -14.24 -18.09
N ALA A 61 -15.84 -14.04 -16.78
CA ALA A 61 -16.28 -12.75 -16.24
C ALA A 61 -15.33 -11.61 -16.64
N THR A 62 -15.91 -10.56 -17.20
CA THR A 62 -15.23 -9.33 -17.59
C THR A 62 -14.96 -8.43 -16.38
N LEU A 63 -14.04 -7.47 -16.51
CA LEU A 63 -13.76 -6.50 -15.44
C LEU A 63 -14.97 -5.63 -15.08
N VAL A 64 -15.85 -5.37 -16.04
CA VAL A 64 -17.09 -4.60 -15.83
C VAL A 64 -18.06 -5.40 -14.98
N GLU A 65 -18.23 -6.69 -15.26
CA GLU A 65 -19.09 -7.58 -14.47
C GLU A 65 -18.55 -7.79 -13.06
N LEU A 66 -17.23 -7.95 -12.90
CA LEU A 66 -16.60 -8.02 -11.59
C LEU A 66 -16.79 -6.73 -10.79
N ARG A 67 -16.79 -5.56 -11.45
CA ARG A 67 -17.12 -4.29 -10.80
C ARG A 67 -18.54 -4.28 -10.27
N SER A 68 -19.50 -4.60 -11.13
CA SER A 68 -20.91 -4.65 -10.74
C SER A 68 -21.14 -5.63 -9.60
N HIS A 69 -20.46 -6.79 -9.62
CA HIS A 69 -20.55 -7.78 -8.56
C HIS A 69 -20.00 -7.26 -7.21
N VAL A 70 -18.87 -6.55 -7.21
CA VAL A 70 -18.33 -5.92 -5.99
C VAL A 70 -19.24 -4.79 -5.49
N ALA A 71 -19.79 -3.98 -6.40
CA ALA A 71 -20.74 -2.93 -6.05
C ALA A 71 -22.01 -3.51 -5.40
N GLU A 72 -22.54 -4.61 -5.92
CA GLU A 72 -23.73 -5.27 -5.39
C GLU A 72 -23.47 -5.94 -4.03
N GLN A 73 -22.41 -6.73 -3.93
CA GLN A 73 -22.18 -7.57 -2.75
C GLN A 73 -21.48 -6.84 -1.61
N ALA A 74 -20.56 -5.92 -1.92
CA ALA A 74 -19.75 -5.19 -0.93
C ALA A 74 -20.16 -3.71 -0.79
N ARG A 75 -21.18 -3.24 -1.55
CA ARG A 75 -21.63 -1.84 -1.59
C ARG A 75 -20.48 -0.86 -1.81
N MET A 76 -19.51 -1.25 -2.64
CA MET A 76 -18.29 -0.50 -2.89
C MET A 76 -18.05 -0.29 -4.37
N GLU A 77 -17.91 0.98 -4.76
CA GLU A 77 -17.48 1.36 -6.09
C GLU A 77 -15.94 1.33 -6.20
N VAL A 78 -15.47 0.61 -7.22
CA VAL A 78 -14.05 0.51 -7.58
C VAL A 78 -13.83 0.80 -9.05
N SER A 79 -12.72 1.47 -9.36
CA SER A 79 -12.36 1.78 -10.74
C SER A 79 -11.91 0.53 -11.50
N LEU A 80 -12.11 0.50 -12.82
CA LEU A 80 -11.65 -0.60 -13.68
C LEU A 80 -10.13 -0.85 -13.57
N PRO A 81 -9.25 0.16 -13.49
CA PRO A 81 -7.82 -0.07 -13.27
C PRO A 81 -7.51 -0.74 -11.93
N THR A 82 -8.30 -0.46 -10.89
CA THR A 82 -8.16 -1.14 -9.59
C THR A 82 -8.47 -2.63 -9.75
N LEU A 83 -9.60 -2.96 -10.38
CA LEU A 83 -9.98 -4.34 -10.64
C LEU A 83 -9.03 -5.07 -11.59
N GLY A 84 -8.47 -4.39 -12.60
CA GLY A 84 -7.52 -4.99 -13.52
C GLY A 84 -6.23 -5.49 -12.85
N ARG A 85 -5.86 -4.92 -11.70
CA ARG A 85 -4.71 -5.38 -10.89
C ARG A 85 -5.03 -6.62 -10.06
N VAL A 86 -6.30 -6.81 -9.69
CA VAL A 86 -6.73 -7.85 -8.75
C VAL A 86 -6.45 -9.27 -9.26
N PRO A 87 -6.78 -9.65 -10.51
CA PRO A 87 -6.45 -10.99 -11.00
C PRO A 87 -4.98 -11.35 -10.84
N ARG A 88 -4.07 -10.41 -11.14
CA ARG A 88 -2.62 -10.59 -10.96
C ARG A 88 -2.25 -10.77 -9.48
N GLN A 89 -2.81 -9.95 -8.59
CA GLN A 89 -2.59 -10.07 -7.14
C GLN A 89 -3.16 -11.38 -6.57
N LEU A 90 -4.20 -11.94 -7.19
CA LEU A 90 -4.83 -13.19 -6.80
C LEU A 90 -4.18 -14.42 -7.44
N GLY A 91 -3.16 -14.26 -8.27
CA GLY A 91 -2.52 -15.35 -9.02
C GLY A 91 -3.41 -15.95 -10.12
N LEU A 92 -4.42 -15.21 -10.59
CA LEU A 92 -5.34 -15.64 -11.63
C LEU A 92 -4.79 -15.22 -13.01
N GLY A 93 -4.55 -16.20 -13.88
CA GLY A 93 -4.11 -15.97 -15.25
C GLY A 93 -5.17 -15.28 -16.10
N ARG A 94 -4.76 -14.51 -17.11
CA ARG A 94 -5.68 -13.97 -18.13
C ARG A 94 -5.93 -15.06 -19.18
N LYS A 95 -7.20 -15.33 -19.48
CA LYS A 95 -7.60 -16.36 -20.46
C LYS A 95 -7.09 -16.11 -21.89
N LYS A 96 -6.67 -14.88 -22.24
CA LYS A 96 -6.11 -14.53 -23.56
C LYS A 96 -5.12 -13.35 -23.45
N SER A 97 -3.90 -13.51 -23.96
CA SER A 97 -3.02 -12.39 -24.29
C SER A 97 -3.72 -11.55 -25.36
N ALA A 98 -3.75 -10.22 -25.15
CA ALA A 98 -4.13 -9.29 -26.21
C ALA A 98 -3.09 -9.35 -27.33
#